data_AF-A0A945DUP1-F1
#
_entry.id   AF-A0A945DUP1-F1
#
_cell.length_a   1.000
_cell.length_b   1.000
_cell.length_c   1.000
_cell.angle_alpha   90.00
_cell.angle_beta   90.00
_cell.angle_gamma   90.00
#
_symmetry.space_group_name_H-M   'P 1'
#
loop_
_entity.id
_entity.type
_entity.pdbx_description
1 polymer ?
#
loop_
_entity_poly.entity_id
_entity_poly.type
_entity_poly.pdbx_seq_one_letter_code
_entity_poly.pdbx_strand_id
1 'polypeptide(L)'
;AAHSTANPLTAQYDIVHGQAVGMMLPHVVRFNAEQDDARGAYAELAAIGKLGQAAMSGEAVESLAKRLTKLLEQADMPVTLRASGVEESMLTTLAAEAAGQWTASFNPREVGQAEMESIYRAAF
;
A
#
# COMPACT_ATOMS: atom_id res chain seq x y z
N ALA A 1 7.39 -1.11 -3.58
CA ALA A 1 6.91 -0.55 -2.30
C ALA A 1 6.13 -1.54 -1.46
N ALA A 2 5.05 -2.19 -1.93
CA ALA A 2 4.20 -3.05 -1.07
C ALA A 2 4.95 -4.15 -0.30
N HIS A 3 5.80 -4.95 -0.96
CA HIS A 3 6.65 -5.93 -0.25
C HIS A 3 7.70 -5.24 0.61
N SER A 4 8.31 -4.15 0.12
CA SER A 4 9.32 -3.40 0.86
C SER A 4 8.80 -2.86 2.19
N THR A 5 7.55 -2.38 2.24
CA THR A 5 6.91 -1.90 3.47
C THR A 5 6.35 -3.05 4.33
N ALA A 6 6.05 -4.21 3.74
CA ALA A 6 5.59 -5.37 4.50
C ALA A 6 6.71 -6.11 5.25
N ASN A 7 7.92 -6.15 4.68
CA ASN A 7 9.05 -6.90 5.28
C ASN A 7 9.43 -6.39 6.68
N PRO A 8 9.60 -5.07 6.92
CA PRO A 8 9.85 -4.54 8.27
C PRO A 8 8.73 -4.84 9.26
N LEU A 9 7.47 -4.77 8.82
CA LEU A 9 6.32 -5.10 9.67
C LEU A 9 6.34 -6.57 10.11
N THR A 10 6.70 -7.48 9.20
CA THR A 10 6.87 -8.90 9.54
C THR A 10 8.02 -9.08 10.52
N ALA A 11 9.16 -8.42 10.28
CA ALA A 11 10.37 -8.59 11.10
C ALA A 11 10.25 -8.01 12.51
N GLN A 12 9.60 -6.84 12.66
CA GLN A 12 9.54 -6.10 13.92
C GLN A 12 8.32 -6.45 14.78
N TYR A 13 7.20 -6.87 14.15
CA TYR A 13 5.92 -7.08 14.84
C TYR A 13 5.34 -8.48 14.68
N ASP A 14 6.02 -9.39 13.98
CA ASP A 14 5.53 -10.74 13.67
C ASP A 14 4.17 -10.74 12.94
N ILE A 15 3.87 -9.65 12.21
CA ILE A 15 2.68 -9.58 11.37
C ILE A 15 2.86 -10.54 10.21
N VAL A 16 1.90 -11.46 10.02
CA VAL A 16 1.93 -12.44 8.93
C VAL A 16 2.12 -11.73 7.59
N HIS A 17 3.12 -12.15 6.82
CA HIS A 17 3.57 -11.42 5.63
C HIS A 17 2.44 -11.06 4.65
N GLY A 18 1.53 -11.99 4.38
CA GLY A 18 0.37 -11.73 3.50
C GLY A 18 -0.58 -10.65 4.04
N GLN A 19 -0.77 -10.58 5.36
CA GLN A 19 -1.54 -9.52 6.01
C GLN A 19 -0.81 -8.18 5.91
N ALA A 20 0.49 -8.15 6.15
CA ALA A 20 1.31 -6.94 6.01
C ALA A 20 1.27 -6.38 4.57
N VAL A 21 1.45 -7.24 3.55
CA VAL A 21 1.33 -6.84 2.15
C VAL A 21 -0.07 -6.32 1.85
N GLY A 22 -1.10 -7.06 2.27
CA GLY A 22 -2.50 -6.70 2.06
C GLY A 22 -2.82 -5.32 2.62
N MET A 23 -2.49 -5.08 3.90
CA MET A 23 -2.71 -3.81 4.60
C MET A 23 -1.99 -2.64 3.93
N MET A 24 -0.75 -2.81 3.48
CA MET A 24 0.01 -1.72 2.86
C MET A 24 -0.43 -1.41 1.41
N LEU A 25 -0.99 -2.40 0.70
CA LEU A 25 -1.23 -2.32 -0.74
C LEU A 25 -2.19 -1.17 -1.17
N PRO A 26 -3.33 -0.90 -0.50
CA PRO A 26 -4.19 0.23 -0.87
C PRO A 26 -3.45 1.59 -0.84
N HIS A 27 -2.54 1.77 0.11
CA HIS A 27 -1.77 3.01 0.28
C HIS A 27 -0.67 3.12 -0.78
N VAL A 28 -0.02 2.00 -1.11
CA VAL A 28 0.95 1.93 -2.20
C VAL A 28 0.31 2.19 -3.56
N VAL A 29 -0.91 1.69 -3.81
CA VAL A 29 -1.66 1.98 -5.05
C VAL A 29 -1.92 3.48 -5.19
N ARG A 30 -2.40 4.13 -4.11
CA ARG A 30 -2.63 5.58 -4.10
C ARG A 30 -1.35 6.36 -4.35
N PHE A 31 -0.26 6.00 -3.67
CA PHE A 31 1.04 6.63 -3.84
C PHE A 31 1.59 6.47 -5.26
N ASN A 32 1.53 5.26 -5.82
CA ASN A 32 2.04 4.98 -7.16
C ASN A 32 1.22 5.67 -8.25
N ALA A 33 -0.07 5.89 -8.05
CA ALA A 33 -0.96 6.54 -9.02
C ALA A 33 -0.65 8.04 -9.27
N GLU A 34 0.27 8.64 -8.53
CA GLU A 34 0.83 9.95 -8.91
C GLU A 34 1.72 9.86 -10.16
N GLN A 35 2.21 8.67 -10.52
CA GLN A 35 2.84 8.41 -11.82
C GLN A 35 1.78 8.03 -12.86
N ASP A 36 1.83 8.66 -14.03
CA ASP A 36 0.81 8.52 -15.08
C ASP A 36 0.67 7.08 -15.59
N ASP A 37 1.80 6.39 -15.80
CA ASP A 37 1.81 4.99 -16.27
C ASP A 37 1.14 4.05 -15.25
N ALA A 38 1.50 4.19 -13.98
CA ALA A 38 0.90 3.40 -12.90
C ALA A 38 -0.60 3.72 -12.73
N ARG A 39 -0.98 5.00 -12.83
CA ARG A 39 -2.38 5.43 -12.80
C ARG A 39 -3.18 4.79 -13.93
N GLY A 40 -2.64 4.77 -15.15
CA GLY A 40 -3.25 4.12 -16.31
C GLY A 40 -3.48 2.62 -16.08
N ALA A 41 -2.46 1.91 -15.60
CA ALA A 41 -2.55 0.48 -15.30
C ALA A 41 -3.58 0.18 -14.19
N TYR A 42 -3.66 0.99 -13.15
CA TYR A 42 -4.67 0.83 -12.09
C TYR A 42 -6.08 1.15 -12.58
N ALA A 43 -6.25 2.14 -13.46
CA ALA A 43 -7.53 2.45 -14.06
C ALA A 43 -8.03 1.31 -14.96
N GLU A 44 -7.13 0.71 -15.76
CA GLU A 44 -7.43 -0.48 -16.56
C GLU A 44 -7.87 -1.65 -15.67
N LEU A 45 -7.12 -1.93 -14.59
CA LEU A 45 -7.48 -2.99 -13.64
C LEU A 45 -8.84 -2.74 -12.97
N ALA A 46 -9.13 -1.50 -12.59
CA ALA A 46 -10.41 -1.12 -12.03
C ALA A 46 -11.56 -1.32 -13.03
N ALA A 47 -11.34 -1.02 -14.31
CA ALA A 47 -12.30 -1.24 -15.38
C ALA A 47 -12.59 -2.73 -15.60
N ILE A 48 -11.53 -3.56 -15.68
CA ILE A 48 -11.65 -5.03 -15.80
C ILE A 48 -12.44 -5.60 -14.61
N GLY A 49 -12.12 -5.13 -13.41
CA GLY A 49 -12.79 -5.52 -12.17
C GLY A 49 -14.20 -4.97 -12.00
N LYS A 50 -14.69 -4.13 -12.94
CA LYS A 50 -15.97 -3.41 -12.86
C LYS A 50 -16.14 -2.65 -11.54
N LEU A 51 -15.04 -2.06 -11.05
CA LEU A 51 -14.98 -1.34 -9.78
C LEU A 51 -15.52 0.09 -9.98
N GLY A 52 -16.85 0.21 -10.01
CA GLY A 52 -17.56 1.50 -10.14
C GLY A 52 -18.07 1.80 -11.55
N GLN A 53 -18.96 2.80 -11.66
CA GLN A 53 -19.46 3.32 -12.95
C GLN A 53 -18.47 4.29 -13.62
N ALA A 54 -17.45 4.72 -12.88
CA ALA A 54 -16.54 5.80 -13.24
C ALA A 54 -15.16 5.30 -13.70
N ALA A 55 -15.10 4.21 -14.46
CA ALA A 55 -13.88 3.74 -15.15
C ALA A 55 -13.27 4.78 -16.13
N MET A 56 -13.86 5.98 -16.21
CA MET A 56 -13.53 7.10 -17.08
C MET A 56 -13.19 8.39 -16.32
N SER A 57 -13.23 8.41 -14.98
CA SER A 57 -12.82 9.57 -14.16
C SER A 57 -11.61 9.23 -13.27
N GLY A 58 -10.97 10.24 -12.68
CA GLY A 58 -9.87 10.08 -11.72
C GLY A 58 -10.21 9.26 -10.46
N GLU A 59 -11.44 8.75 -10.34
CA GLU A 59 -11.93 7.91 -9.24
C GLU A 59 -11.57 6.42 -9.36
N ALA A 60 -11.02 5.98 -10.51
CA ALA A 60 -10.73 4.56 -10.74
C ALA A 60 -9.69 3.99 -9.77
N VAL A 61 -8.61 4.73 -9.51
CA VAL A 61 -7.57 4.37 -8.53
C VAL A 61 -8.17 4.20 -7.15
N GLU A 62 -9.04 5.12 -6.75
CA GLU A 62 -9.62 5.09 -5.42
C GLU A 62 -10.65 3.97 -5.28
N SER A 63 -11.36 3.64 -6.35
CA SER A 63 -12.25 2.47 -6.40
C SER A 63 -11.47 1.17 -6.25
N LEU A 64 -10.29 1.07 -6.86
CA LEU A 64 -9.38 -0.07 -6.69
C LEU A 64 -8.86 -0.16 -5.24
N ALA A 65 -8.35 0.94 -4.69
CA ALA A 65 -7.84 0.97 -3.32
C ALA A 65 -8.93 0.60 -2.29
N LYS A 66 -10.15 1.15 -2.43
CA LYS A 66 -11.31 0.78 -1.59
C LYS A 66 -11.70 -0.68 -1.74
N ARG A 67 -11.64 -1.24 -2.96
CA ARG A 67 -11.90 -2.67 -3.17
C ARG A 67 -10.90 -3.54 -2.43
N LEU A 68 -9.62 -3.18 -2.46
CA LEU A 68 -8.56 -3.90 -1.74
C LEU A 68 -8.79 -3.84 -0.23
N THR A 69 -9.08 -2.66 0.33
CA THR A 69 -9.46 -2.52 1.75
C THR A 69 -10.66 -3.38 2.11
N LYS A 70 -11.72 -3.36 1.29
CA LYS A 70 -12.93 -4.17 1.53
C LYS A 70 -12.65 -5.68 1.54
N LEU A 71 -11.70 -6.17 0.73
CA LEU A 71 -11.32 -7.58 0.74
C LEU A 71 -10.65 -7.98 2.06
N LEU A 72 -9.85 -7.09 2.66
CA LEU A 72 -9.27 -7.31 3.98
C LEU A 72 -10.34 -7.33 5.07
N GLU A 73 -11.28 -6.37 5.04
CA GLU A 73 -12.41 -6.32 5.97
C GLU A 73 -13.27 -7.60 5.89
N GLN A 74 -13.53 -8.10 4.68
CA GLN A 74 -14.26 -9.35 4.46
C GLN A 74 -13.52 -10.58 4.96
N ALA A 75 -12.19 -10.52 5.04
CA ALA A 75 -11.34 -11.58 5.56
C ALA A 75 -11.04 -11.42 7.06
N ASP A 76 -11.69 -10.47 7.74
CA ASP A 76 -11.45 -10.12 9.15
C ASP A 76 -9.97 -9.81 9.44
N MET A 77 -9.31 -9.14 8.49
CA MET A 77 -7.92 -8.71 8.60
C MET A 77 -7.83 -7.25 9.02
N PRO A 78 -6.84 -6.87 9.87
CA PRO A 78 -6.56 -5.48 10.17
C PRO A 78 -6.30 -4.65 8.90
N VAL A 79 -6.87 -3.45 8.85
CA VAL A 79 -6.73 -2.53 7.70
C VAL A 79 -5.85 -1.32 8.00
N THR A 80 -5.36 -1.18 9.23
CA THR A 80 -4.43 -0.12 9.63
C THR A 80 -3.28 -0.67 10.48
N LEU A 81 -2.15 0.04 10.45
CA LEU A 81 -0.97 -0.29 11.25
C LEU A 81 -1.31 -0.23 12.75
N ARG A 82 -2.09 0.78 13.18
CA ARG A 82 -2.55 0.90 14.56
C ARG A 82 -3.37 -0.32 15.00
N ALA A 83 -4.25 -0.83 14.15
CA ALA A 83 -5.03 -2.04 14.43
C ALA A 83 -4.16 -3.30 14.51
N SER A 84 -2.96 -3.27 13.94
CA SER A 84 -1.96 -4.35 14.00
C SER A 84 -0.93 -4.17 15.13
N GLY A 85 -1.13 -3.19 16.03
CA GLY A 85 -0.26 -2.96 17.19
C GLY A 85 1.02 -2.17 16.92
N VAL A 86 1.18 -1.59 15.73
CA VAL A 86 2.33 -0.76 15.38
C VAL A 86 2.27 0.58 16.11
N GLU A 87 3.39 1.03 16.67
CA GLU A 87 3.49 2.36 17.28
C GLU A 87 3.87 3.44 16.26
N GLU A 88 3.27 4.63 16.39
CA GLU A 88 3.54 5.76 15.49
C GLU A 88 5.02 6.19 15.51
N SER A 89 5.69 6.04 16.65
CA SER A 89 7.11 6.35 16.81
C SER A 89 8.02 5.46 15.96
N MET A 90 7.52 4.30 15.51
CA MET A 90 8.30 3.35 14.71
C MET A 90 8.23 3.61 13.20
N LEU A 91 7.33 4.50 12.73
CA LEU A 91 7.14 4.72 11.29
C LEU A 91 8.42 5.17 10.58
N THR A 92 9.21 6.05 11.19
CA THR A 92 10.49 6.50 10.60
C THR A 92 11.52 5.36 10.50
N THR A 93 11.60 4.49 11.52
CA THR A 93 12.47 3.31 11.50
C THR A 93 12.04 2.33 10.42
N LEU A 94 10.74 1.99 10.38
CA LEU A 94 10.17 1.09 9.38
C LEU A 94 10.34 1.62 7.95
N ALA A 95 10.26 2.95 7.76
CA ALA A 95 10.49 3.61 6.49
C ALA A 95 11.94 3.48 6.02
N ALA A 96 12.92 3.67 6.91
CA ALA A 96 14.33 3.50 6.60
C ALA A 96 14.64 2.05 6.21
N GLU A 97 14.11 1.09 6.99
CA GLU A 97 14.26 -0.34 6.69
C GLU A 97 13.62 -0.73 5.36
N ALA A 98 12.41 -0.21 5.07
CA ALA A 98 11.71 -0.44 3.81
C ALA A 98 12.46 0.13 2.60
N ALA A 99 13.04 1.33 2.74
CA ALA A 99 13.82 1.96 1.68
C ALA A 99 15.10 1.17 1.34
N GLY A 100 15.67 0.46 2.32
CA GLY A 100 16.82 -0.42 2.12
C GLY A 100 16.49 -1.78 1.48
N GLN A 101 15.22 -2.13 1.30
CA GLN A 101 14.83 -3.41 0.70
C GLN A 101 15.10 -3.41 -0.82
N TRP A 102 15.74 -4.47 -1.33
CA TRP A 102 16.01 -4.62 -2.77
C TRP A 102 14.73 -4.57 -3.63
N THR A 103 13.58 -5.00 -3.07
CA THR A 103 12.27 -4.93 -3.74
C THR A 103 11.77 -3.51 -3.99
N ALA A 104 12.39 -2.49 -3.37
CA ALA A 104 12.08 -1.09 -3.62
C ALA A 104 12.49 -0.68 -5.05
N SER A 105 13.54 -1.30 -5.60
CA SER A 105 14.09 -0.96 -6.92
C SER A 105 13.17 -1.29 -8.11
N PHE A 106 12.14 -2.12 -7.91
CA PHE A 106 11.14 -2.45 -8.95
C PHE A 106 9.86 -1.61 -8.84
N ASN A 107 9.78 -0.67 -7.91
CA ASN A 107 8.58 0.15 -7.77
C ASN A 107 8.47 1.12 -8.96
N PRO A 108 7.28 1.28 -9.59
CA PRO A 108 7.14 2.12 -10.79
C PRO A 108 7.38 3.61 -10.51
N ARG A 109 7.23 4.03 -9.26
CA ARG A 109 7.62 5.34 -8.75
C ARG A 109 8.86 5.16 -7.88
N GLU A 110 9.88 5.99 -8.08
CA GLU A 110 11.06 5.99 -7.21
C GLU A 110 10.64 6.21 -5.75
N VAL A 111 11.23 5.44 -4.84
CA VAL A 111 10.89 5.44 -3.42
C VAL A 111 12.15 5.44 -2.57
N GLY A 112 12.34 6.52 -1.80
CA GLY A 112 13.30 6.61 -0.71
C GLY A 112 12.61 6.54 0.65
N GLN A 113 13.36 6.84 1.72
CA GLN A 113 12.84 6.83 3.08
C GLN A 113 11.64 7.78 3.26
N ALA A 114 11.69 8.98 2.68
CA ALA A 114 10.61 9.95 2.81
C ALA A 114 9.30 9.46 2.18
N GLU A 115 9.39 8.84 0.99
CA GLU A 115 8.23 8.25 0.31
C GLU A 115 7.68 7.07 1.10
N MET A 116 8.53 6.17 1.59
CA MET A 116 8.10 5.05 2.44
C MET A 116 7.41 5.55 3.71
N GLU A 117 7.94 6.60 4.35
CA GLU A 117 7.32 7.18 5.55
C GLU A 117 5.94 7.75 5.24
N SER A 118 5.78 8.43 4.10
CA SER A 118 4.46 8.93 3.67
C SER A 118 3.44 7.79 3.46
N ILE A 119 3.89 6.65 2.91
CA ILE A 119 3.06 5.46 2.72
C ILE A 119 2.67 4.85 4.07
N TYR A 120 3.62 4.73 5.01
CA TYR A 120 3.33 4.24 6.36
C TYR A 120 2.37 5.16 7.11
N ARG A 121 2.56 6.49 7.03
CA ARG A 121 1.64 7.47 7.63
C ARG A 121 0.24 7.39 7.05
N ALA A 122 0.11 7.13 5.76
CA ALA A 122 -1.18 6.92 5.13
C ALA A 122 -1.88 5.63 5.59
N ALA A 123 -1.13 4.64 6.08
CA ALA A 123 -1.62 3.34 6.56
C ALA A 123 -1.81 3.27 8.08
N PHE A 124 -1.44 4.30 8.83
CA PHE A 124 -1.51 4.35 10.29
C PHE A 124 -2.91 4.66 10.82
#